data_AF-A0AAJ2PC21-F1
#
_entry.id   AF-A0AAJ2PC21-F1
#
_cell.length_a   1.000
_cell.length_b   1.000
_cell.length_c   1.000
_cell.angle_alpha   90.00
_cell.angle_beta   90.00
_cell.angle_gamma   90.00
#
_symmetry.space_group_name_H-M   'P 1'
#
loop_
_entity.id
_entity.type
_entity.pdbx_description
1 polymer ?
#
loop_
_entity_poly.entity_id
_entity_poly.type
_entity_poly.pdbx_seq_one_letter_code
_entity_poly.pdbx_strand_id
1 'polypeptide(L)'
;MPNLSKSKKSQFFILTAISIVLILSIYVRVYSPKNTVFVSEILTKNEFFTFNNILEKSIKLFDNSKDCDDLKFGMEEFKKVVQENYPFYKIEFSYDIKSCDSSSAQIEISLFLKSIYGEIETKLNRTKNW
;
A
#
# COMPACT_ATOMS: atom_id res chain seq x y z
N MET A 1 53.87 34.22 33.92
CA MET A 1 53.31 33.98 32.56
C MET A 1 52.33 32.81 32.61
N PRO A 2 51.04 33.04 32.91
CA PRO A 2 50.04 31.98 32.90
C PRO A 2 49.32 31.92 31.53
N ASN A 3 48.81 30.72 31.19
CA ASN A 3 47.68 30.48 30.29
C ASN A 3 47.85 30.19 28.79
N LEU A 4 49.05 29.96 28.23
CA LEU A 4 49.11 29.38 26.87
C LEU A 4 48.59 27.92 26.80
N SER A 5 48.67 27.17 27.90
CA SER A 5 48.25 25.76 27.99
C SER A 5 46.71 25.57 27.96
N LYS A 6 45.95 26.49 28.57
CA LYS A 6 44.47 26.40 28.64
C LYS A 6 43.79 26.72 27.30
N SER A 7 44.32 27.68 26.55
CA SER A 7 43.75 28.09 25.25
C SER A 7 43.79 26.97 24.20
N LYS A 8 44.85 26.16 24.17
CA LYS A 8 44.99 25.04 23.23
C LYS A 8 44.01 23.90 23.50
N LYS A 9 43.68 23.63 24.77
CA LYS A 9 42.70 22.59 25.14
C LYS A 9 41.29 22.92 24.68
N SER A 10 40.87 24.20 24.80
CA SER A 10 39.55 24.64 24.36
C SER A 10 39.40 24.61 22.83
N GLN A 11 40.45 24.99 22.10
CA GLN A 11 40.45 24.94 20.63
C GLN A 11 40.34 23.51 20.10
N PHE A 12 41.01 22.55 20.75
CA PHE A 12 40.90 21.14 20.39
C PHE A 12 39.49 20.57 20.65
N PHE A 13 38.82 21.04 21.70
CA PHE A 13 37.45 20.64 22.05
C PHE A 13 36.42 21.15 21.02
N ILE A 14 36.59 22.39 20.56
CA ILE A 14 35.73 22.98 19.53
C ILE A 14 35.95 22.25 18.19
N LEU A 15 37.21 21.96 17.85
CA LEU A 15 37.55 21.24 16.61
C LEU A 15 36.93 19.84 16.58
N THR A 16 37.03 19.11 17.69
CA THR A 16 36.46 17.75 17.80
C THR A 16 34.93 17.76 17.76
N ALA A 17 34.27 18.71 18.41
CA ALA A 17 32.81 18.85 18.33
C ALA A 17 32.34 19.10 16.89
N ILE A 18 33.01 20.00 16.16
CA ILE A 18 32.69 20.28 14.75
C ILE A 18 32.93 19.04 13.87
N SER A 19 34.04 18.33 14.08
CA SER A 19 34.33 17.09 13.35
C SER A 19 33.27 16.01 13.58
N ILE A 20 32.80 15.83 14.82
CA ILE A 20 31.75 14.85 15.15
C ILE A 20 30.43 15.21 14.45
N VAL A 21 30.04 16.49 14.48
CA VAL A 21 28.83 16.97 13.79
C VAL A 21 28.94 16.78 12.27
N LEU A 22 30.11 17.05 11.69
CA LEU A 22 30.36 16.82 10.26
C LEU A 22 30.25 15.34 9.89
N ILE A 23 30.89 14.45 10.65
CA ILE A 23 30.84 13.00 10.42
C ILE A 23 29.40 12.50 10.52
N LEU A 24 28.65 12.92 11.54
CA LEU A 24 27.23 12.60 11.68
C LEU A 24 26.41 13.11 10.50
N SER A 25 26.66 14.33 10.01
CA SER A 25 25.94 14.88 8.86
C SER A 25 26.19 14.10 7.56
N ILE A 26 27.43 13.62 7.37
CA ILE A 26 27.81 12.79 6.22
C ILE A 26 27.16 11.42 6.37
N TYR A 27 27.18 10.83 7.57
CA TYR A 27 26.53 9.55 7.83
C TYR A 27 25.02 9.63 7.57
N VAL A 28 24.36 10.68 8.05
CA VAL A 28 22.94 10.92 7.75
C VAL A 28 22.73 11.11 6.26
N ARG A 29 23.59 11.82 5.53
CA ARG A 29 23.43 11.99 4.07
C ARG A 29 23.69 10.72 3.26
N VAL A 30 24.60 9.85 3.69
CA VAL A 30 24.99 8.62 3.00
C VAL A 30 24.01 7.48 3.34
N TYR A 31 23.57 7.40 4.59
CA TYR A 31 22.72 6.32 5.09
C TYR A 31 21.23 6.67 5.20
N SER A 32 20.82 7.96 5.22
CA SER A 32 19.42 8.28 4.92
C SER A 32 19.20 8.02 3.43
N PRO A 33 18.39 7.02 3.07
CA PRO A 33 18.04 6.83 1.69
C PRO A 33 17.12 7.99 1.35
N LYS A 34 17.65 9.02 0.67
CA LYS A 34 16.85 10.15 0.16
C LYS A 34 15.64 9.70 -0.67
N ASN A 35 15.67 8.45 -1.15
CA ASN A 35 14.63 7.84 -1.95
C ASN A 35 13.59 7.04 -1.14
N THR A 36 13.80 6.70 0.14
CA THR A 36 12.81 5.85 0.85
C THR A 36 11.48 6.55 1.11
N VAL A 37 11.50 7.85 1.42
CA VAL A 37 10.26 8.61 1.66
C VAL A 37 9.50 8.82 0.34
N PHE A 38 10.19 9.14 -0.76
CA PHE A 38 9.54 9.36 -2.05
C PHE A 38 9.09 8.05 -2.73
N VAL A 39 9.85 6.96 -2.59
CA VAL A 39 9.49 5.66 -3.17
C VAL A 39 8.35 5.00 -2.40
N SER A 40 8.31 5.12 -1.06
CA SER A 40 7.18 4.61 -0.27
C SER A 40 5.88 5.36 -0.56
N GLU A 41 5.91 6.68 -0.77
CA GLU A 41 4.72 7.45 -1.14
C GLU A 41 4.22 7.12 -2.57
N ILE A 42 5.13 6.86 -3.51
CA ILE A 42 4.79 6.44 -4.88
C ILE A 42 4.24 5.00 -4.88
N LEU A 43 4.84 4.09 -4.10
CA LEU A 43 4.38 2.70 -3.98
C LEU A 43 3.02 2.62 -3.29
N THR A 44 2.80 3.35 -2.20
CA THR A 44 1.49 3.42 -1.54
C THR A 44 0.43 4.02 -2.47
N LYS A 45 0.75 5.07 -3.26
CA LYS A 45 -0.17 5.58 -4.29
C LYS A 45 -0.54 4.51 -5.33
N ASN A 46 0.41 3.68 -5.73
CA ASN A 46 0.18 2.60 -6.70
C ASN A 46 -0.64 1.44 -6.10
N GLU A 47 -0.45 1.15 -4.81
CA GLU A 47 -1.23 0.17 -4.05
C GLU A 47 -2.69 0.61 -3.92
N PHE A 48 -2.93 1.85 -3.49
CA PHE A 48 -4.28 2.42 -3.42
C PHE A 48 -4.96 2.48 -4.80
N PHE A 49 -4.22 2.85 -5.85
CA PHE A 49 -4.76 2.86 -7.21
C PHE A 49 -5.15 1.44 -7.67
N THR A 50 -4.29 0.45 -7.44
CA THR A 50 -4.55 -0.95 -7.78
C THR A 50 -5.76 -1.48 -7.02
N PHE A 51 -5.82 -1.20 -5.71
CA PHE A 51 -6.93 -1.59 -4.84
C PHE A 51 -8.26 -1.01 -5.33
N ASN A 52 -8.30 0.30 -5.57
CA ASN A 52 -9.50 0.99 -6.05
C ASN A 52 -9.92 0.49 -7.44
N ASN A 53 -8.97 0.23 -8.34
CA ASN A 53 -9.28 -0.30 -9.67
C ASN A 53 -9.87 -1.72 -9.61
N ILE A 54 -9.35 -2.59 -8.75
CA ILE A 54 -9.92 -3.94 -8.54
C ILE A 54 -11.35 -3.81 -8.02
N LEU A 55 -11.56 -2.94 -7.02
CA LEU A 55 -12.86 -2.73 -6.43
C LEU A 55 -13.87 -2.14 -7.43
N GLU A 56 -13.49 -1.12 -8.18
CA GLU A 56 -14.33 -0.49 -9.20
C GLU A 56 -14.72 -1.50 -10.30
N LYS A 57 -13.76 -2.32 -10.75
CA LYS A 57 -14.04 -3.36 -11.74
C LYS A 57 -14.95 -4.45 -11.20
N SER A 58 -14.80 -4.86 -9.94
CA SER A 58 -15.69 -5.85 -9.31
C SER A 58 -17.13 -5.33 -9.22
N ILE A 59 -17.32 -4.05 -8.89
CA ILE A 59 -18.64 -3.41 -8.87
C ILE A 59 -19.22 -3.35 -10.29
N LYS A 60 -18.43 -2.93 -11.28
CA LYS A 60 -18.89 -2.91 -12.68
C LYS A 60 -19.29 -4.29 -13.18
N LEU A 61 -18.58 -5.34 -12.78
CA LEU A 61 -18.93 -6.71 -13.13
C LEU A 61 -20.27 -7.11 -12.49
N PHE A 62 -20.48 -6.77 -11.22
CA PHE A 62 -21.76 -6.96 -10.55
C PHE A 62 -22.90 -6.21 -11.26
N ASP A 63 -22.71 -4.93 -11.57
CA ASP A 63 -23.69 -4.07 -12.22
C ASP A 63 -23.99 -4.49 -13.67
N ASN A 64 -23.05 -5.12 -14.37
CA ASN A 64 -23.23 -5.56 -15.76
C ASN A 64 -23.73 -7.01 -15.91
N SER A 65 -23.67 -7.82 -14.85
CA SER A 65 -24.14 -9.21 -14.88
C SER A 65 -25.62 -9.31 -15.30
N LYS A 66 -25.96 -10.26 -16.16
CA LYS A 66 -27.36 -10.40 -16.65
C LYS A 66 -28.22 -11.27 -15.75
N ASP A 67 -27.59 -12.24 -15.11
CA ASP A 67 -28.21 -13.20 -14.22
C ASP A 67 -27.20 -13.68 -13.16
N CYS A 68 -27.67 -14.54 -12.26
CA CYS A 68 -26.86 -15.12 -11.19
C CYS A 68 -25.71 -15.97 -11.70
N ASP A 69 -25.90 -16.69 -12.81
CA ASP A 69 -24.88 -17.59 -13.36
C ASP A 69 -23.75 -16.79 -14.02
N ASP A 70 -24.07 -15.75 -14.78
CA ASP A 70 -23.13 -14.79 -15.35
C ASP A 70 -22.37 -14.04 -14.24
N LEU A 71 -23.08 -13.63 -13.17
CA LEU A 71 -22.45 -13.00 -12.01
C LEU A 71 -21.43 -13.93 -11.34
N LYS A 72 -21.84 -15.18 -11.05
CA LYS A 72 -20.97 -16.16 -10.39
C LYS A 72 -19.76 -16.51 -11.26
N PHE A 73 -19.98 -16.73 -12.55
CA PHE A 73 -18.90 -17.01 -13.49
C PHE A 73 -17.93 -15.83 -13.59
N GLY A 74 -18.44 -14.61 -13.77
CA GLY A 74 -17.62 -13.41 -13.88
C GLY A 74 -16.83 -13.10 -12.61
N MET A 75 -17.42 -13.32 -11.42
CA MET A 75 -16.72 -13.13 -10.14
C MET A 75 -15.60 -14.17 -9.92
N GLU A 76 -15.83 -15.43 -10.30
CA GLU A 76 -14.78 -16.47 -10.28
C GLU A 76 -13.64 -16.15 -11.25
N GLU A 77 -13.96 -15.74 -12.48
CA GLU A 77 -12.95 -15.38 -13.47
C GLU A 77 -12.15 -14.15 -13.01
N PHE A 78 -12.85 -13.14 -12.51
CA PHE A 78 -12.22 -11.93 -11.99
C PHE A 78 -11.28 -12.24 -10.82
N LYS A 79 -11.67 -13.13 -9.90
CA LYS A 79 -10.81 -13.59 -8.82
C LYS A 79 -9.50 -14.19 -9.33
N LYS A 80 -9.56 -15.04 -10.36
CA LYS A 80 -8.35 -15.63 -10.98
C LYS A 80 -7.48 -14.56 -11.64
N VAL A 81 -8.09 -13.67 -12.41
CA VAL A 81 -7.40 -12.55 -13.08
C VAL A 81 -6.67 -11.67 -12.06
N VAL A 82 -7.29 -11.35 -10.92
CA VAL A 82 -6.66 -10.57 -9.86
C VAL A 82 -5.47 -11.32 -9.25
N GLN A 83 -5.58 -12.63 -9.01
CA GLN A 83 -4.49 -13.42 -8.46
C GLN A 83 -3.31 -13.58 -9.44
N GLU A 84 -3.58 -13.69 -10.74
CA GLU A 84 -2.55 -13.88 -11.77
C GLU A 84 -1.82 -12.58 -12.16
N ASN A 85 -2.52 -11.45 -12.21
CA ASN A 85 -1.95 -10.19 -12.70
C ASN A 85 -1.17 -9.39 -11.65
N TYR A 86 -1.26 -9.75 -10.38
CA TYR A 86 -0.64 -9.01 -9.28
C TYR A 86 0.26 -9.88 -8.39
N PRO A 87 1.28 -10.57 -8.94
CA PRO A 87 2.10 -11.53 -8.17
C PRO A 87 2.99 -10.89 -7.09
N PHE A 88 3.23 -9.57 -7.20
CA PHE A 88 4.06 -8.82 -6.25
C PHE A 88 3.28 -8.29 -5.04
N TYR A 89 1.96 -8.43 -5.03
CA TYR A 89 1.08 -8.04 -3.93
C TYR A 89 0.40 -9.27 -3.37
N LYS A 90 0.24 -9.34 -2.04
CA LYS A 90 -0.63 -10.36 -1.44
C LYS A 90 -2.06 -9.82 -1.48
N ILE A 91 -2.74 -10.03 -2.61
CA ILE A 91 -4.13 -9.65 -2.81
C ILE A 91 -5.02 -10.86 -2.53
N GLU A 92 -5.93 -10.70 -1.59
CA GLU A 92 -6.97 -11.67 -1.26
C GLU A 92 -8.31 -11.06 -1.63
N PHE A 93 -8.82 -11.47 -2.79
CA PHE A 93 -10.16 -11.13 -3.25
C PHE A 93 -11.09 -12.30 -2.95
N SER A 94 -12.11 -12.05 -2.14
CA SER A 94 -13.17 -12.99 -1.82
C SER A 94 -14.53 -12.34 -2.03
N TYR A 95 -15.51 -13.17 -2.36
CA TYR A 95 -16.88 -12.73 -2.56
C TYR A 95 -17.80 -13.80 -1.99
N ASP A 96 -18.94 -13.37 -1.46
CA ASP A 96 -19.99 -14.22 -0.93
C ASP A 96 -21.34 -13.75 -1.49
N ILE A 97 -22.08 -14.67 -2.11
CA ILE A 97 -23.39 -14.38 -2.69
C ILE A 97 -24.44 -14.79 -1.64
N LYS A 98 -25.00 -13.80 -0.93
CA LYS A 98 -25.96 -14.03 0.16
C LYS A 98 -27.34 -14.41 -0.35
N SER A 99 -27.77 -13.80 -1.45
CA SER A 99 -29.00 -14.17 -2.15
C SER A 99 -28.81 -13.98 -3.64
N CYS A 100 -29.41 -14.86 -4.43
CA CYS A 100 -29.40 -14.76 -5.88
C CYS A 100 -30.64 -15.44 -6.46
N ASP A 101 -31.57 -14.63 -6.93
CA ASP A 101 -32.83 -15.05 -7.55
C ASP A 101 -32.94 -14.48 -8.96
N SER A 102 -33.86 -14.95 -9.79
CA SER A 102 -34.03 -14.45 -11.17
C SER A 102 -34.35 -12.95 -11.31
N SER A 103 -34.61 -12.23 -10.21
CA SER A 103 -34.95 -10.80 -10.18
C SER A 103 -34.04 -9.94 -9.31
N SER A 104 -33.24 -10.54 -8.42
CA SER A 104 -32.33 -9.77 -7.56
C SER A 104 -31.14 -10.60 -7.08
N ALA A 105 -30.02 -9.92 -6.81
CA ALA A 105 -28.84 -10.51 -6.21
C ALA A 105 -28.29 -9.62 -5.09
N GLN A 106 -27.83 -10.25 -4.02
CA GLN A 106 -27.08 -9.63 -2.94
C GLN A 106 -25.70 -10.29 -2.82
N ILE A 107 -24.66 -9.48 -2.94
CA ILE A 107 -23.26 -9.91 -2.84
C ILE A 107 -22.54 -9.12 -1.75
N GLU A 108 -21.67 -9.81 -1.02
CA GLU A 108 -20.66 -9.23 -0.16
C GLU A 108 -19.30 -9.45 -0.82
N ILE A 109 -18.61 -8.37 -1.16
CA ILE A 109 -17.26 -8.41 -1.74
C ILE A 109 -16.28 -8.00 -0.67
N SER A 110 -15.29 -8.84 -0.41
CA SER A 110 -14.19 -8.55 0.51
C SER A 110 -12.88 -8.49 -0.27
N LEU A 111 -12.19 -7.36 -0.18
CA LEU A 111 -10.88 -7.19 -0.81
C LEU A 111 -9.88 -6.81 0.27
N PHE A 112 -8.85 -7.64 0.37
CA PHE A 112 -7.72 -7.44 1.26
C PHE A 112 -6.45 -7.35 0.41
N LEU A 113 -5.65 -6.31 0.65
CA LEU A 113 -4.36 -6.10 0.03
C LEU A 113 -3.31 -5.93 1.12
N LYS A 114 -2.34 -6.84 1.13
CA LYS A 114 -1.19 -6.79 2.02
C LYS A 114 0.08 -6.54 1.20
N SER A 115 0.78 -5.48 1.57
CA SER A 115 2.08 -5.11 1.03
C SER A 115 3.14 -5.06 2.14
N ILE A 116 4.38 -4.74 1.78
CA ILE A 116 5.44 -4.47 2.76
C ILE A 116 5.26 -3.12 3.47
N TYR A 117 4.39 -2.24 2.94
CA TYR A 117 4.18 -0.88 3.45
C TYR A 117 2.89 -0.74 4.25
N GLY A 118 1.94 -1.67 4.12
CA GLY A 118 0.70 -1.64 4.87
C GLY A 118 -0.30 -2.72 4.48
N GLU A 119 -1.44 -2.67 5.13
CA GLU A 119 -2.59 -3.54 4.90
C GLU A 119 -3.82 -2.67 4.62
N ILE A 120 -4.55 -2.99 3.55
CA ILE A 120 -5.77 -2.30 3.16
C ILE A 120 -6.87 -3.37 3.06
N GLU A 121 -7.93 -3.22 3.85
CA GLU A 121 -9.09 -4.09 3.82
C GLU A 121 -10.34 -3.27 3.52
N THR A 122 -11.23 -3.84 2.70
CA THR A 122 -12.58 -3.30 2.55
C THR A 122 -13.59 -4.42 2.36
N LYS A 123 -14.80 -4.17 2.86
CA LYS A 123 -15.96 -5.03 2.66
C LYS A 123 -17.09 -4.19 2.11
N LEU A 124 -17.67 -4.66 1.02
CA LEU A 124 -18.70 -3.96 0.30
C LEU A 124 -19.92 -4.88 0.16
N ASN A 125 -21.05 -4.42 0.68
CA ASN A 125 -22.34 -5.06 0.47
C ASN A 125 -23.08 -4.35 -0.66
N ARG A 126 -23.51 -5.12 -1.66
CA ARG A 126 -24.26 -4.61 -2.80
C ARG A 126 -25.47 -5.47 -3.07
N THR A 127 -26.55 -4.79 -3.47
CA THR A 127 -27.79 -5.41 -3.92
C THR A 127 -28.12 -4.85 -5.28
N LYS A 128 -28.51 -5.71 -6.20
CA LYS A 128 -28.94 -5.37 -7.55
C LYS A 128 -30.27 -6.04 -7.81
N ASN A 129 -31.16 -5.30 -8.48
CA ASN A 129 -32.39 -5.82 -9.04
C ASN A 129 -32.24 -5.78 -10.58
N TRP A 130 -32.64 -6.84 -11.25
CA TRP A 130 -32.59 -6.98 -12.71
C TRP A 130 -33.86 -6.44 -13.38
#